data_AF-A0A1H7Y1Q2-F1
#
_entry.id   AF-A0A1H7Y1Q2-F1
#
_cell.length_a   1.000
_cell.length_b   1.000
_cell.length_c   1.000
_cell.angle_alpha   90.00
_cell.angle_beta   90.00
_cell.angle_gamma   90.00
#
_symmetry.space_group_name_H-M   'P 1'
#
loop_
_entity.id
_entity.type
_entity.pdbx_description
1 polymer ?
#
loop_
_entity_poly.entity_id
_entity_poly.type
_entity_poly.pdbx_seq_one_letter_code
_entity_poly.pdbx_strand_id
1 'polypeptide(L)'
;MASLNVGSLGEYIREQRRHAQYSLRQLADAAGVSNPYLSQIERGLRKPSAEILQQIAKALRISAETLYVQAGILEERDEHGFGLRTAILADPLINERQKDVLLAVYDSFLKENGVHQADQDEPQSLDENAQKGRISDGDR
;
A
#
# COMPACT_ATOMS: atom_id res chain seq x y z
N MET A 1 -7.22 2.23 13.06
CA MET A 1 -8.12 1.77 11.97
C MET A 1 -7.56 2.25 10.63
N ALA A 2 -6.53 1.57 10.13
CA ALA A 2 -6.08 1.72 8.74
C ALA A 2 -5.90 0.30 8.20
N SER A 3 -7.00 -0.28 7.73
CA SER A 3 -7.01 -1.58 7.07
C SER A 3 -6.31 -1.46 5.72
N LEU A 4 -5.25 -2.25 5.53
CA LEU A 4 -4.59 -2.52 4.24
C LEU A 4 -5.63 -2.85 3.17
N ASN A 5 -5.98 -1.87 2.35
CA ASN A 5 -7.10 -2.02 1.44
C ASN A 5 -6.58 -2.54 0.09
N VAL A 6 -6.33 -3.83 -0.03
CA VAL A 6 -6.08 -4.47 -1.35
C VAL A 6 -7.26 -4.24 -2.30
N GLY A 7 -8.45 -3.88 -1.77
CA GLY A 7 -9.58 -3.34 -2.53
C GLY A 7 -9.37 -1.92 -3.08
N SER A 8 -8.63 -1.03 -2.39
CA SER A 8 -8.46 0.36 -2.84
C SER A 8 -7.66 0.46 -4.13
N LEU A 9 -6.63 -0.37 -4.33
CA LEU A 9 -5.86 -0.38 -5.57
C LEU A 9 -6.74 -0.77 -6.77
N GLY A 10 -7.51 -1.84 -6.64
CA GLY A 10 -8.39 -2.32 -7.71
C GLY A 10 -9.48 -1.32 -8.05
N GLU A 11 -10.10 -0.73 -7.02
CA GLU A 11 -11.09 0.34 -7.15
C GLU A 11 -10.49 1.60 -7.77
N TYR A 12 -9.30 2.00 -7.35
CA TYR A 12 -8.58 3.15 -7.90
C TYR A 12 -8.25 2.95 -9.38
N ILE A 13 -7.71 1.79 -9.77
CA ILE A 13 -7.45 1.46 -11.18
C ILE A 13 -8.75 1.54 -12.00
N ARG A 14 -9.86 1.02 -11.46
CA ARG A 14 -11.18 1.07 -12.10
C ARG A 14 -11.69 2.49 -12.26
N GLU A 15 -11.52 3.34 -11.26
CA GLU A 15 -11.86 4.76 -11.28
C GLU A 15 -11.04 5.50 -12.34
N GLN A 16 -9.71 5.39 -12.30
CA GLN A 16 -8.82 6.02 -13.26
C GLN A 16 -9.12 5.57 -14.70
N ARG A 17 -9.44 4.28 -14.90
CA ARG A 17 -9.87 3.77 -16.20
C ARG A 17 -11.15 4.46 -16.69
N ARG A 18 -12.14 4.66 -15.81
CA ARG A 18 -13.40 5.35 -16.15
C ARG A 18 -13.18 6.82 -16.46
N HIS A 19 -12.31 7.50 -15.71
CA HIS A 19 -11.91 8.89 -16.00
C HIS A 19 -11.21 9.02 -17.34
N ALA A 20 -10.34 8.08 -17.69
CA ALA A 20 -9.70 7.99 -19.00
C ALA A 20 -10.66 7.52 -20.13
N GLN A 21 -11.94 7.25 -19.81
CA GLN A 21 -12.96 6.75 -20.73
C GLN A 21 -12.57 5.45 -21.45
N TYR A 22 -11.74 4.62 -20.81
CA TYR A 22 -11.38 3.32 -21.33
C TYR A 22 -12.38 2.25 -20.90
N SER A 23 -12.81 1.43 -21.86
CA SER A 23 -13.35 0.11 -21.55
C SER A 23 -12.27 -0.77 -20.92
N LEU A 24 -12.69 -1.80 -20.19
CA LEU A 24 -11.75 -2.77 -19.60
C LEU A 24 -10.85 -3.41 -20.67
N ARG A 25 -11.39 -3.66 -21.88
CA ARG A 25 -10.64 -4.23 -23.01
C ARG A 25 -9.57 -3.27 -23.52
N GLN A 26 -9.94 -2.00 -23.72
CA GLN A 26 -8.99 -0.98 -24.18
C GLN A 26 -7.83 -0.79 -23.20
N LEU A 27 -8.08 -0.75 -21.89
CA LEU A 27 -7.00 -0.65 -20.91
C LEU A 27 -6.12 -1.90 -20.92
N ALA A 28 -6.71 -3.10 -20.99
CA ALA A 28 -5.96 -4.35 -21.04
C ALA A 28 -5.02 -4.39 -22.26
N ASP A 29 -5.55 -4.04 -23.44
CA ASP A 29 -4.79 -3.99 -24.69
C ASP A 29 -3.67 -2.94 -24.61
N ALA A 30 -3.95 -1.75 -24.07
CA ALA A 30 -2.96 -0.68 -23.92
C ALA A 30 -1.86 -0.99 -22.89
N ALA A 31 -2.20 -1.72 -21.82
CA ALA A 31 -1.26 -2.16 -20.80
C ALA A 31 -0.53 -3.46 -21.18
N GLY A 32 -0.89 -4.12 -22.28
CA GLY A 32 -0.26 -5.38 -22.69
C GLY A 32 -0.59 -6.56 -21.77
N VAL A 33 -1.74 -6.52 -21.08
CA VAL A 33 -2.20 -7.56 -20.15
C VAL A 33 -3.48 -8.21 -20.66
N SER A 34 -3.78 -9.42 -20.19
CA SER A 34 -5.04 -10.07 -20.58
C SER A 34 -6.25 -9.40 -19.91
N ASN A 35 -7.36 -9.29 -20.64
CA ASN A 35 -8.61 -8.73 -20.11
C ASN A 35 -9.13 -9.46 -18.85
N PRO A 36 -9.10 -10.82 -18.77
CA PRO A 36 -9.47 -11.54 -17.55
C PRO A 36 -8.57 -11.20 -16.36
N TYR A 37 -7.26 -11.01 -16.59
CA TYR A 37 -6.32 -10.69 -15.52
C TYR A 37 -6.55 -9.27 -14.98
N LEU A 38 -6.74 -8.28 -15.85
CA LEU A 38 -7.09 -6.91 -15.44
C LEU A 38 -8.42 -6.88 -14.66
N SER A 39 -9.42 -7.67 -15.09
CA SER A 39 -10.68 -7.83 -14.35
C SER A 39 -10.49 -8.36 -12.93
N GLN A 40 -9.55 -9.29 -12.73
CA GLN A 40 -9.25 -9.83 -11.41
C GLN A 40 -8.54 -8.79 -10.53
N ILE A 41 -7.65 -7.98 -11.11
CA ILE A 41 -6.97 -6.88 -10.41
C ILE A 41 -7.98 -5.82 -9.94
N GLU A 42 -8.88 -5.34 -10.81
CA GLU A 42 -9.88 -4.32 -10.45
C GLU A 42 -10.85 -4.77 -9.35
N ARG A 43 -10.99 -6.09 -9.14
CA ARG A 43 -11.83 -6.67 -8.10
C ARG A 43 -11.06 -7.04 -6.83
N GLY A 44 -9.75 -6.74 -6.78
CA GLY A 44 -8.88 -7.12 -5.67
C GLY A 44 -8.63 -8.63 -5.55
N LEU A 45 -8.98 -9.43 -6.57
CA LEU A 45 -8.83 -10.89 -6.56
C LEU A 45 -7.40 -11.34 -6.90
N ARG A 46 -6.59 -10.46 -7.46
CA ARG A 46 -5.19 -10.71 -7.81
C ARG A 46 -4.33 -9.51 -7.45
N LYS A 47 -3.19 -9.79 -6.83
CA LYS A 47 -2.13 -8.80 -6.63
C LYS A 47 -1.28 -8.71 -7.91
N PRO A 48 -1.21 -7.54 -8.56
CA PRO A 48 -0.32 -7.34 -9.71
C PRO A 48 1.15 -7.22 -9.27
N SER A 49 2.09 -7.55 -10.17
CA SER A 49 3.51 -7.26 -9.96
C SER A 49 3.82 -5.78 -10.21
N ALA A 50 4.99 -5.31 -9.78
CA ALA A 50 5.45 -3.94 -10.05
C ALA A 50 5.50 -3.63 -11.55
N GLU A 51 5.96 -4.57 -12.37
CA GLU A 51 5.99 -4.41 -13.83
C GLU A 51 4.59 -4.20 -14.42
N ILE A 52 3.60 -4.99 -13.97
CA ILE A 52 2.20 -4.85 -14.39
C ILE A 52 1.64 -3.48 -13.97
N LEU A 53 1.96 -3.02 -12.76
CA LEU A 53 1.56 -1.70 -12.29
C LEU A 53 2.17 -0.58 -13.13
N GLN A 54 3.44 -0.69 -13.54
CA GLN A 54 4.06 0.29 -14.46
C GLN A 54 3.36 0.33 -15.81
N GLN A 55 3.02 -0.83 -16.37
CA GLN A 55 2.32 -0.93 -17.65
C GLN A 55 0.93 -0.29 -17.57
N ILE A 56 0.19 -0.57 -16.50
CA ILE A 56 -1.13 0.03 -16.24
C ILE A 56 -1.00 1.55 -16.05
N ALA A 57 -0.05 2.02 -15.24
CA ALA A 57 0.19 3.45 -15.03
C ALA A 57 0.52 4.17 -16.34
N LYS A 58 1.38 3.58 -17.18
CA LYS A 58 1.73 4.10 -18.50
C LYS A 58 0.51 4.19 -19.42
N ALA A 59 -0.34 3.16 -19.44
CA ALA A 59 -1.56 3.14 -20.24
C ALA A 59 -2.56 4.21 -19.79
N LEU A 60 -2.69 4.43 -18.48
CA LEU A 60 -3.54 5.46 -17.87
C LEU A 60 -2.91 6.86 -17.86
N ARG A 61 -1.63 6.99 -18.24
CA ARG A 61 -0.85 8.24 -18.19
C ARG A 61 -0.80 8.87 -16.79
N ILE A 62 -0.66 8.04 -15.77
CA ILE A 62 -0.48 8.46 -14.37
C ILE A 62 0.88 8.02 -13.85
N SER A 63 1.30 8.55 -12.70
CA SER A 63 2.53 8.10 -12.05
C SER A 63 2.39 6.66 -11.56
N ALA A 64 3.41 5.83 -11.85
CA ALA A 64 3.50 4.48 -11.30
C ALA A 64 3.66 4.49 -9.77
N GLU A 65 4.26 5.55 -9.22
CA GLU A 65 4.41 5.75 -7.78
C GLU A 65 3.07 5.79 -7.08
N THR A 66 2.08 6.49 -7.64
CA THR A 66 0.72 6.54 -7.08
C THR A 66 0.11 5.14 -6.97
N LEU A 67 0.32 4.29 -7.99
CA LEU A 67 -0.15 2.90 -7.93
C LEU A 67 0.63 2.06 -6.93
N TYR A 68 1.92 2.32 -6.73
CA TYR A 68 2.72 1.61 -5.74
C TYR A 68 2.31 1.94 -4.30
N VAL A 69 2.01 3.22 -4.03
CA VAL A 69 1.45 3.67 -2.74
C VAL A 69 0.11 2.99 -2.49
N GLN A 70 -0.80 3.04 -3.47
CA GLN A 70 -2.11 2.38 -3.36
C GLN A 70 -1.99 0.85 -3.22
N ALA A 71 -0.94 0.25 -3.78
CA ALA A 71 -0.65 -1.17 -3.65
C ALA A 71 0.03 -1.54 -2.31
N GLY A 72 0.43 -0.55 -1.50
CA GLY A 72 1.24 -0.76 -0.30
C GLY A 72 2.65 -1.30 -0.60
N ILE A 73 3.12 -1.18 -1.84
CA ILE A 73 4.46 -1.60 -2.28
C ILE A 73 5.48 -0.50 -1.99
N LEU A 74 5.02 0.75 -2.03
CA LEU A 74 5.75 1.90 -1.54
C LEU A 74 5.01 2.35 -0.27
N GLU A 75 5.66 2.33 0.89
CA GLU A 75 5.25 3.24 1.96
C GLU A 75 5.23 4.64 1.34
N GLU A 76 4.20 5.45 1.62
CA GLU A 76 4.17 6.86 1.21
C GLU A 76 5.52 7.45 1.55
N ARG A 77 6.38 7.60 0.54
CA ARG A 77 7.75 8.03 0.77
C ARG A 77 7.63 9.37 1.44
N ASP A 78 8.03 9.44 2.71
CA ASP A 78 7.81 10.52 3.66
C ASP A 78 7.89 11.92 3.03
N GLU A 79 6.84 12.40 2.35
CA GLU A 79 6.70 13.83 2.04
C GLU A 79 6.61 14.59 3.37
N HIS A 80 6.02 13.96 4.38
CA HIS A 80 5.97 14.41 5.77
C HIS A 80 7.36 14.64 6.36
N GLY A 81 8.36 13.82 6.02
CA GLY A 81 9.72 13.94 6.55
C GLY A 81 10.63 14.81 5.71
N PHE A 82 10.47 14.80 4.39
CA PHE A 82 11.26 15.66 3.50
C PHE A 82 10.98 17.16 3.79
N GLY A 83 9.72 17.53 4.04
CA GLY A 83 9.34 18.89 4.41
C GLY A 83 9.99 19.37 5.71
N LEU A 84 9.94 18.55 6.77
CA LEU A 84 10.53 18.90 8.06
C LEU A 84 12.07 18.96 8.01
N ARG A 85 12.72 17.99 7.36
CA ARG A 85 14.18 18.01 7.17
C ARG A 85 14.63 19.28 6.44
N THR A 86 13.90 19.67 5.39
CA THR A 86 14.16 20.90 4.65
C THR A 86 13.98 22.14 5.54
N ALA A 87 12.93 22.17 6.36
CA ALA A 87 12.69 23.26 7.30
C ALA A 87 13.80 23.39 8.35
N ILE A 88 14.28 22.28 8.92
CA ILE A 88 15.38 22.26 9.90
C ILE A 88 16.67 22.78 9.27
N LEU A 89 16.99 22.33 8.04
CA LEU A 89 18.21 22.76 7.36
C LEU A 89 18.18 24.26 6.98
N ALA A 90 17.01 24.77 6.63
CA ALA A 90 16.80 26.16 6.23
C ALA A 90 16.67 27.14 7.41
N ASP A 91 16.53 26.66 8.65
CA ASP A 91 16.34 27.52 9.83
C ASP A 91 17.63 28.31 10.16
N PRO A 92 17.60 29.66 10.11
CA PRO A 92 18.76 30.49 10.41
C PRO A 92 19.00 30.71 11.91
N LEU A 93 18.06 30.33 12.79
CA LEU A 93 18.14 30.54 14.24
C LEU A 93 18.96 29.46 14.96
N ILE A 94 19.25 28.35 14.27
CA ILE A 94 20.01 27.23 14.80
C ILE A 94 21.30 26.99 14.01
N ASN A 95 22.36 26.60 14.71
CA ASN A 95 23.65 26.30 14.10
C ASN A 95 23.69 24.88 13.51
N GLU A 96 24.71 24.59 12.70
CA GLU A 96 24.87 23.28 12.03
C GLU A 96 24.85 22.09 13.01
N ARG A 97 25.51 22.22 14.17
CA ARG A 97 25.50 21.16 15.19
C ARG A 97 24.10 20.89 15.73
N GLN A 98 23.29 21.94 15.94
CA GLN A 98 21.92 21.81 16.41
C GLN A 98 21.02 21.18 15.34
N LYS A 99 21.22 21.54 14.06
CA LYS A 99 20.54 20.90 12.92
C LYS A 99 20.85 19.41 12.87
N ASP A 100 22.13 19.03 12.96
CA ASP A 100 22.57 17.63 12.96
C ASP A 100 21.90 16.83 14.08
N VAL A 101 21.82 17.39 15.28
CA VAL A 101 21.16 16.74 16.43
C VAL A 101 19.66 16.56 16.20
N LEU A 102 18.97 17.59 15.71
CA LEU A 102 17.53 17.51 15.42
C LEU A 102 17.23 16.47 14.34
N LEU A 103 18.04 16.43 13.28
CA LEU A 103 17.92 15.43 12.22
C LEU A 103 18.19 14.01 12.76
N ALA A 104 19.22 13.83 13.59
CA ALA A 104 19.53 12.52 14.17
C ALA A 104 18.41 12.00 15.09
N VAL A 105 17.81 12.88 15.91
CA VAL A 105 16.66 12.53 16.76
C VAL A 105 15.45 12.17 15.90
N TYR A 106 15.16 12.99 14.89
CA TYR A 106 14.06 12.72 13.96
C TYR A 106 14.22 11.37 13.24
N ASP A 107 15.43 11.06 12.77
CA ASP A 107 15.76 9.78 12.13
C ASP A 107 15.59 8.59 13.06
N SER A 108 15.88 8.77 14.35
CA SER A 108 15.72 7.71 15.34
C SER A 108 14.25 7.35 15.55
N PHE A 109 13.36 8.35 15.59
CA PHE A 109 11.93 8.13 15.74
C PHE A 109 11.32 7.46 14.51
N LEU A 110 11.74 7.83 13.29
CA LEU A 110 11.27 7.17 12.08
C LEU A 110 11.67 5.69 12.05
N LYS A 111 12.91 5.37 12.42
CA LYS A 111 13.37 3.98 12.52
C LYS A 111 12.59 3.19 13.57
N GLU A 112 12.37 3.78 14.74
CA GLU A 112 11.62 3.14 15.81
C GLU A 112 10.17 2.87 15.39
N ASN A 113 9.49 3.84 14.77
CA ASN A 113 8.12 3.68 14.28
C ASN A 113 8.00 2.62 13.18
N GLY A 114 8.97 2.54 12.27
CA GLY A 114 8.99 1.50 11.23
C GLY A 114 9.22 0.09 11.78
N VAL A 115 10.04 -0.05 12.83
CA VAL A 115 10.25 -1.33 13.52
C VAL A 115 8.99 -1.75 14.30
N HIS A 116 8.33 -0.82 14.99
CA HIS A 116 7.08 -1.11 15.72
C HIS A 116 5.90 -1.47 14.81
N GLN A 117 5.88 -1.01 13.56
CA GLN A 117 4.91 -1.45 12.55
C GLN A 117 5.19 -2.88 12.07
N ALA A 118 6.46 -3.24 11.87
CA ALA A 118 6.85 -4.59 11.41
C ALA A 118 6.55 -5.70 12.46
N ASP A 119 6.72 -5.40 13.75
CA ASP A 119 6.46 -6.36 14.84
C ASP A 119 4.96 -6.57 15.13
N GLN A 120 4.08 -5.65 14.70
CA GLN A 120 2.63 -5.76 14.89
C GLN A 120 1.92 -6.54 13.77
N ASP A 121 2.62 -6.83 12.67
CA ASP A 121 2.11 -7.53 11.49
C ASP A 121 2.42 -9.04 11.48
N GLU A 122 2.96 -9.62 12.56
CA GLU A 122 3.04 -11.07 12.70
C GLU A 122 1.62 -11.67 12.83
N PRO A 123 1.18 -12.54 11.90
CA PRO A 123 -0.13 -13.17 12.00
C PRO A 123 -0.14 -14.10 13.22
N GLN A 124 -0.89 -13.71 14.26
CA GLN A 124 -1.30 -14.64 15.32
C GLN A 124 -2.02 -15.81 14.65
N SER A 125 -1.33 -16.94 14.52
CA SER A 125 -1.90 -18.21 14.08
C SER A 125 -3.00 -18.61 15.06
N LEU A 126 -4.25 -18.38 14.63
CA LEU A 126 -5.45 -18.89 15.29
C LEU A 126 -5.46 -20.42 15.15
N ASP A 127 -4.87 -21.10 16.13
CA ASP A 127 -5.05 -22.54 16.30
C ASP A 127 -5.74 -22.79 17.65
N GLU A 128 -7.03 -22.46 17.71
CA GLU A 128 -7.87 -22.82 18.86
C GLU A 128 -9.37 -22.83 18.46
N ASN A 129 -9.79 -23.84 17.69
CA ASN A 129 -11.13 -24.44 17.91
C ASN A 129 -11.29 -25.83 17.27
N ALA A 130 -10.58 -26.82 17.79
CA ALA A 130 -10.96 -28.22 17.60
C ALA A 130 -11.91 -28.65 18.72
N GLN A 131 -13.19 -28.67 18.38
CA GLN A 131 -14.15 -29.71 18.78
C GLN A 131 -14.52 -29.82 20.28
N LYS A 132 -15.37 -28.90 20.77
CA LYS A 132 -16.31 -29.22 21.87
C LYS A 132 -17.75 -28.99 21.39
N GLY A 133 -18.41 -30.06 20.95
CA GLY A 133 -19.79 -29.96 20.46
C GLY A 133 -20.35 -31.23 19.81
N ARG A 134 -20.33 -32.37 20.51
CA ARG A 134 -21.34 -33.43 20.32
C ARG A 134 -21.59 -34.08 21.67
N ILE A 135 -22.55 -33.54 22.40
CA ILE A 135 -23.26 -34.27 23.44
C ILE A 135 -24.69 -34.45 22.92
N SER A 136 -25.17 -35.69 23.02
CA SER A 136 -26.57 -36.10 23.13
C SER A 136 -27.57 -35.63 22.08
N ASP A 137 -28.06 -36.57 21.28
CA ASP A 137 -29.50 -36.89 21.28
C ASP A 137 -29.75 -38.25 20.62
N GLY A 138 -30.55 -39.09 21.27
CA GLY A 138 -31.14 -40.27 20.63
C GLY A 138 -31.43 -41.47 21.53
N ASP A 139 -32.31 -41.31 22.51
CA ASP A 139 -33.09 -42.42 23.06
C ASP A 139 -33.86 -43.15 21.93
N ARG A 140 -33.54 -44.43 21.71
CA ARG A 140 -34.45 -45.58 21.49
C ARG A 140 -33.70 -46.85 21.14
#